data_AF-A0A2D4HEH7-F1
#
_entry.id   AF-A0A2D4HEH7-F1
#
_cell.length_a   1.000
_cell.length_b   1.000
_cell.length_c   1.000
_cell.angle_alpha   90.00
_cell.angle_beta   90.00
_cell.angle_gamma   90.00
#
_symmetry.space_group_name_H-M   'P 1'
#
loop_
_entity.id
_entity.type
_entity.pdbx_description
1 polymer ?
#
loop_
_entity_poly.entity_id
_entity_poly.type
_entity_poly.pdbx_seq_one_letter_code
_entity_poly.pdbx_strand_id
1 'polypeptide(L)'
;MEQVAHQAVVMQFIIEMAKSCNVDPRGCFRLFFQRAKTGDEGYLEAFKNELEAFKSRVRICSQSQNCQAMPIQNPLFHNDLNCIGGLASQNAESLQGCSLQGLVVHREEEEAKMMDTV
;
A
#
# COMPACT_ATOMS: atom_id res chain seq x y z
N MET A 1 12.76 -13.87 12.39
CA MET A 1 11.52 -13.07 12.47
C MET A 1 11.62 -11.78 11.64
N GLU A 2 12.74 -11.06 11.70
CA GLU A 2 12.84 -9.71 11.14
C GLU A 2 12.58 -9.60 9.62
N GLN A 3 13.13 -10.51 8.81
CA GLN A 3 12.86 -10.49 7.36
C GLN A 3 11.37 -10.73 7.03
N VAL A 4 10.72 -11.65 7.75
CA VAL A 4 9.29 -11.94 7.57
C VAL A 4 8.44 -10.76 8.04
N ALA A 5 8.80 -10.13 9.16
CA ALA A 5 8.16 -8.92 9.66
C ALA A 5 8.25 -7.78 8.63
N HIS A 6 9.42 -7.60 8.02
CA HIS A 6 9.60 -6.61 6.97
C HIS A 6 8.63 -6.85 5.80
N GLN A 7 8.54 -8.08 5.28
CA GLN A 7 7.63 -8.39 4.17
C GLN A 7 6.15 -8.27 4.56
N ALA A 8 5.78 -8.63 5.79
CA ALA A 8 4.43 -8.47 6.30
C ALA A 8 4.01 -6.98 6.33
N VAL A 9 4.88 -6.11 6.82
CA VAL A 9 4.62 -4.66 6.88
C VAL A 9 4.63 -4.04 5.48
N VAL A 10 5.51 -4.49 4.57
CA VAL A 10 5.47 -4.08 3.15
C VAL A 10 4.11 -4.40 2.53
N MET A 11 3.60 -5.63 2.73
CA MET A 11 2.30 -6.04 2.21
C MET A 11 1.16 -5.18 2.79
N GLN A 12 1.21 -4.89 4.09
CA GLN A 12 0.24 -4.01 4.76
C GLN A 12 0.22 -2.61 4.13
N PHE A 13 1.40 -2.04 3.85
CA PHE A 13 1.52 -0.71 3.24
C PHE A 13 1.06 -0.69 1.78
N ILE A 14 1.30 -1.76 1.01
CA ILE A 14 0.78 -1.90 -0.36
C ILE A 14 -0.75 -1.92 -0.36
N ILE A 15 -1.36 -2.70 0.54
CA ILE A 15 -2.82 -2.78 0.66
C ILE A 15 -3.40 -1.42 1.09
N GLU A 16 -2.76 -0.73 2.03
CA GLU A 16 -3.22 0.58 2.49
C GLU A 16 -3.15 1.62 1.37
N MET A 17 -2.07 1.62 0.60
CA MET A 17 -1.93 2.48 -0.59
C MET A 17 -3.00 2.20 -1.64
N ALA A 18 -3.32 0.92 -1.87
CA ALA A 18 -4.35 0.49 -2.80
C ALA A 18 -5.73 1.04 -2.40
N LYS A 19 -6.04 1.00 -1.10
CA LYS A 19 -7.27 1.61 -0.55
C LYS A 19 -7.28 3.12 -0.78
N SER A 20 -6.18 3.82 -0.49
CA SER A 20 -6.12 5.28 -0.71
C SER A 20 -6.30 5.68 -2.18
N CYS A 21 -5.78 4.88 -3.13
CA CYS A 21 -5.98 5.12 -4.56
C CYS A 21 -7.26 4.47 -5.14
N ASN A 22 -8.08 3.75 -4.37
CA ASN A 22 -9.25 2.99 -4.84
C ASN A 22 -8.94 2.01 -6.00
N VAL A 23 -7.81 1.31 -5.94
CA VAL A 23 -7.37 0.35 -6.96
C VAL A 23 -7.07 -1.01 -6.35
N ASP A 24 -7.01 -2.06 -7.17
CA ASP A 24 -6.58 -3.37 -6.70
C ASP A 24 -5.08 -3.36 -6.34
N PRO A 25 -4.67 -3.89 -5.17
CA PRO A 25 -3.28 -3.88 -4.73
C PRO A 25 -2.32 -4.59 -5.70
N ARG A 26 -2.81 -5.57 -6.47
CA ARG A 26 -2.03 -6.26 -7.51
C ARG A 26 -1.64 -5.32 -8.65
N GLY A 27 -2.42 -4.27 -8.90
CA GLY A 27 -2.16 -3.26 -9.94
C GLY A 27 -1.26 -2.12 -9.47
N CYS A 28 -1.20 -1.84 -8.16
CA CYS A 28 -0.52 -0.64 -7.65
C CYS A 28 0.68 -0.91 -6.73
N PHE A 29 1.05 -2.16 -6.44
CA PHE A 29 2.17 -2.46 -5.55
C PHE A 29 3.51 -1.84 -6.00
N ARG A 30 3.70 -1.57 -7.29
CA ARG A 30 4.90 -0.88 -7.79
C ARG A 30 5.01 0.56 -7.28
N LEU A 31 3.87 1.22 -7.04
CA LEU A 31 3.81 2.59 -6.52
C LEU A 31 4.41 2.68 -5.12
N PHE A 32 4.26 1.64 -4.30
CA PHE A 32 4.94 1.53 -3.00
C PHE A 32 6.44 1.71 -3.13
N PHE A 33 7.07 0.94 -4.01
CA PHE A 33 8.51 0.99 -4.20
C PHE A 33 8.98 2.28 -4.86
N GLN A 34 8.13 2.92 -5.67
CA GLN A 34 8.43 4.24 -6.21
C GLN A 34 8.45 5.29 -5.10
N ARG A 35 7.42 5.36 -4.26
CA ARG A 35 7.37 6.30 -3.12
C ARG A 35 8.51 6.07 -2.12
N ALA A 36 8.82 4.81 -1.82
CA ALA A 36 9.94 4.46 -0.95
C ALA A 36 11.30 4.90 -1.52
N LYS A 37 11.48 4.87 -2.85
CA LYS A 37 12.71 5.32 -3.52
C LYS A 37 12.81 6.84 -3.62
N THR A 38 11.70 7.52 -3.84
CA THR A 38 11.65 8.99 -3.93
C THR A 38 11.92 9.65 -2.58
N GLY A 39 11.90 8.89 -1.48
CA GLY A 39 12.27 9.40 -0.17
C GLY A 39 11.24 10.35 0.41
N ASP A 40 9.95 10.04 0.20
CA ASP A 40 8.87 10.73 0.89
C ASP A 40 9.07 10.56 2.41
N GLU A 41 9.62 11.59 3.06
CA GLU A 41 10.29 11.47 4.37
C GLU A 41 9.33 10.95 5.44
N GLY A 42 8.09 11.43 5.45
CA GLY A 42 7.05 10.96 6.36
C GLY A 42 6.61 9.52 6.08
N TYR A 43 6.64 9.11 4.81
CA TYR A 43 6.25 7.75 4.42
C TYR A 43 7.25 6.70 4.92
N LEU A 44 8.55 6.96 4.75
CA LEU A 44 9.59 6.04 5.18
C LEU A 44 9.71 5.97 6.71
N GLU A 45 9.54 7.10 7.39
CA GLU A 45 9.50 7.14 8.85
C GLU A 45 8.31 6.33 9.40
N ALA A 46 7.10 6.52 8.85
CA ALA A 46 5.93 5.75 9.21
C ALA A 46 6.15 4.24 9.01
N PHE A 47 6.78 3.85 7.90
CA PHE A 47 7.12 2.44 7.65
C PHE A 47 8.07 1.87 8.70
N LYS A 48 9.13 2.59 9.07
CA LYS A 48 10.09 2.13 10.09
C LYS A 48 9.42 2.01 11.46
N ASN A 49 8.61 2.99 11.83
CA ASN A 49 7.87 2.98 13.10
C ASN A 49 6.91 1.80 13.18
N GLU A 50 6.14 1.54 12.12
CA GLU A 50 5.25 0.37 12.09
C GLU A 50 6.03 -0.95 12.10
N LEU A 51 7.18 -1.02 11.44
CA LEU A 51 8.03 -2.21 11.46
C LEU A 51 8.53 -2.53 12.87
N GLU A 52 8.99 -1.53 13.62
CA GLU A 52 9.39 -1.73 15.02
C GLU A 52 8.20 -2.11 15.91
N ALA A 53 7.07 -1.45 15.73
CA ALA A 53 5.84 -1.76 16.46
C ALA A 53 5.39 -3.20 16.20
N PHE A 54 5.38 -3.65 14.94
CA PHE A 54 5.05 -5.01 14.55
C PHE A 54 6.00 -6.03 15.22
N LYS A 55 7.32 -5.82 15.11
CA LYS A 55 8.31 -6.70 15.77
C LYS A 55 8.08 -6.77 17.28
N SER A 56 7.78 -5.65 17.92
CA SER A 56 7.48 -5.61 19.35
C SER A 56 6.26 -6.48 19.70
N ARG A 57 5.14 -6.32 18.97
CA ARG A 57 3.93 -7.14 19.17
C ARG A 57 4.20 -8.64 18.98
N VAL A 58 4.98 -9.01 17.95
CA VAL A 58 5.34 -10.41 17.72
C VAL A 58 6.20 -10.98 18.85
N ARG A 59 7.16 -10.20 19.39
CA ARG A 59 7.98 -10.64 20.53
C ARG A 59 7.11 -10.86 21.77
N ILE A 60 6.26 -9.89 22.12
CA ILE A 60 5.33 -9.98 23.25
C ILE A 60 4.44 -11.23 23.09
N CYS A 61 3.88 -11.42 21.90
CA CYS A 61 3.04 -12.58 21.64
C CYS A 61 3.80 -13.90 21.81
N SER A 62 5.01 -14.00 21.26
CA SER A 62 5.83 -15.21 21.37
C SER A 62 6.23 -15.59 22.80
N GLN A 63 6.28 -14.61 23.70
CA GLN A 63 6.61 -14.81 25.12
C GLN A 63 5.37 -15.08 25.98
N SER A 64 4.19 -14.70 25.50
CA SER A 64 2.94 -14.90 26.22
C SER A 64 2.42 -16.33 25.99
N GLN A 65 2.11 -17.05 27.07
CA GLN A 65 1.56 -18.42 27.00
C GLN A 65 0.11 -18.45 26.45
N ASN A 66 -0.53 -17.28 26.32
CA ASN A 66 -1.90 -17.10 25.85
C ASN A 66 -1.99 -16.61 24.40
N CYS A 67 -0.93 -16.69 23.61
CA CYS A 67 -1.03 -16.43 22.18
C CYS A 67 -1.80 -17.55 21.48
N GLN A 68 -3.12 -17.45 21.56
CA GLN A 68 -4.02 -18.32 20.82
C GLN A 68 -3.84 -18.01 19.34
N ALA A 69 -3.52 -19.05 18.56
CA ALA A 69 -3.63 -18.98 17.12
C ALA A 69 -5.11 -18.77 16.79
N MET A 70 -5.47 -17.56 16.38
CA MET A 70 -6.82 -17.29 15.90
C MET A 70 -7.06 -18.22 14.69
N PRO A 71 -8.09 -19.08 14.73
CA PRO A 71 -8.37 -19.94 13.59
C PRO A 71 -8.68 -19.04 12.39
N ILE A 72 -8.05 -19.32 11.25
CA ILE A 72 -8.33 -18.66 9.98
C ILE A 72 -9.75 -19.07 9.59
N GLN A 73 -10.74 -18.29 10.04
CA GLN A 73 -12.05 -18.28 9.42
C GLN A 73 -11.85 -17.72 8.00
N ASN A 74 -12.43 -18.37 7.00
CA ASN A 74 -12.37 -17.97 5.59
C ASN A 74 -12.48 -16.44 5.45
N PRO A 75 -11.68 -15.79 4.58
CA PRO A 75 -11.62 -14.34 4.44
C PRO A 75 -12.85 -13.82 3.70
N LEU A 76 -14.00 -13.91 4.34
CA LEU A 76 -15.20 -13.19 3.97
C LEU A 76 -15.16 -11.90 4.80
N PHE A 77 -14.49 -10.90 4.23
CA PHE A 77 -14.56 -9.46 4.54
C PHE A 77 -15.25 -9.12 5.88
N HIS A 78 -14.53 -9.19 7.00
CA HIS A 78 -15.01 -8.57 8.24
C HIS A 78 -14.60 -7.11 8.23
N ASN A 79 -15.60 -6.25 8.08
CA ASN A 79 -15.52 -4.83 7.82
C ASN A 79 -15.30 -3.98 9.08
N ASP A 80 -14.61 -4.51 10.09
CA ASP A 80 -14.39 -3.80 11.36
C ASP A 80 -12.91 -3.67 11.69
N LEU A 81 -12.26 -2.72 11.01
CA LEU A 81 -11.07 -2.04 11.51
C LEU A 81 -11.48 -1.19 12.72
N ASN A 82 -11.66 -1.80 13.90
CA ASN A 82 -11.85 -1.06 15.15
C ASN A 82 -10.70 -1.24 16.15
N CYS A 83 -9.46 -1.35 15.65
CA CYS A 83 -8.29 -0.96 16.44
C CYS A 83 -7.79 0.39 15.94
N ILE A 84 -8.66 1.40 16.10
CA ILE A 84 -8.32 2.81 15.95
C ILE A 84 -7.46 3.21 17.16
N GLY A 85 -6.15 3.13 16.99
CA GLY A 85 -5.23 4.07 17.62
C GLY A 85 -5.20 5.31 16.74
N GLY A 86 -6.05 6.28 17.06
CA GLY A 86 -6.21 7.49 16.26
C GLY A 86 -4.92 8.28 16.16
N LEU A 87 -4.39 8.39 14.94
CA LEU A 87 -3.67 9.59 14.52
C LEU A 87 -4.65 10.42 13.71
N ALA A 88 -5.49 11.16 14.43
CA ALA A 88 -5.98 12.42 13.91
C ALA A 88 -4.74 13.32 13.77
N SER A 89 -4.17 13.37 12.56
CA SER A 89 -3.26 14.46 12.20
C SER A 89 -3.87 15.23 11.05
N GLN A 90 -4.07 16.49 11.37
CA GLN A 90 -4.71 17.52 10.62
C GLN A 90 -3.79 17.87 9.46
N ASN A 91 -4.27 17.78 8.22
CA ASN A 91 -4.09 18.84 7.24
C ASN A 91 -4.93 18.53 6.01
N ALA A 92 -5.89 19.41 5.78
CA ALA A 92 -6.50 19.59 4.48
C ALA A 92 -5.44 20.18 3.52
N GLU A 93 -5.66 19.87 2.24
CA GLU A 93 -5.08 20.48 1.05
C GLU A 93 -3.76 19.96 0.49
N SER A 94 -3.93 19.46 -0.75
CA SER A 94 -2.95 19.28 -1.82
C SER A 94 -2.01 18.07 -1.71
N LEU A 95 -2.33 17.02 -2.46
CA LEU A 95 -1.42 16.55 -3.50
C LEU A 95 -2.11 15.58 -4.46
N GLN A 96 -2.34 16.10 -5.67
CA GLN A 96 -2.25 15.44 -6.97
C GLN A 96 -2.58 13.94 -7.01
N GLY A 97 -3.75 13.61 -7.59
CA GLY A 97 -4.27 12.26 -7.76
C GLY A 97 -3.28 11.29 -8.40
N CYS A 98 -3.51 9.98 -8.16
CA CYS A 98 -2.74 8.86 -8.68
C CYS A 98 -2.76 8.89 -10.23
N SER A 99 -1.88 9.69 -10.84
CA SER A 99 -1.73 9.72 -12.30
C SER A 99 -0.85 8.56 -12.71
N LEU A 100 -1.50 7.45 -13.08
CA LEU A 100 -0.88 6.34 -13.81
C LEU A 100 -0.61 6.77 -15.26
N GLN A 101 0.20 7.80 -15.47
CA GLN A 101 0.74 8.14 -16.79
C GLN A 101 2.08 7.43 -16.95
N GLY A 102 2.04 6.22 -17.49
CA GLY A 102 3.26 5.44 -17.75
C GLY A 102 3.05 4.06 -18.36
N LEU A 103 1.80 3.58 -18.46
CA LEU A 103 1.49 2.31 -19.10
C LEU A 103 0.75 2.53 -20.43
N VAL A 104 1.36 3.28 -21.35
CA VAL A 104 0.96 3.19 -22.76
C VAL A 104 1.75 2.06 -23.37
N VAL A 105 1.10 0.89 -23.45
CA VAL A 105 1.50 -0.19 -24.34
C VAL A 105 1.22 0.30 -25.76
N HIS A 106 2.28 0.35 -26.57
CA HIS A 106 2.25 0.62 -28.00
C HIS A 106 1.19 -0.27 -28.67
N ARG A 107 0.14 0.33 -29.23
CA ARG A 107 -0.73 -0.29 -30.24
C ARG A 107 -0.66 0.60 -31.48
N GLU A 108 -0.02 0.08 -32.50
CA GLU A 108 -0.08 0.59 -33.86
C GLU A 108 -1.53 0.49 -34.33
N GLU A 109 -2.12 1.62 -34.73
CA GLU A 109 -3.23 1.63 -35.68
C GLU A 109 -3.01 2.83 -36.61
N GLU A 110 -2.64 2.46 -37.83
CA GLU A 110 -2.50 3.28 -39.02
C GLU A 110 -3.87 3.86 -39.40
N GLU A 111 -4.02 5.19 -39.42
CA GLU A 111 -5.09 5.83 -40.19
C GLU A 111 -4.49 6.96 -41.04
N ALA A 112 -4.44 6.69 -42.34
CA ALA A 112 -3.89 7.54 -43.36
C ALA A 112 -4.67 8.86 -43.49
N LYS A 113 -4.05 9.94 -43.03
CA LYS A 113 -4.41 11.31 -43.39
C LYS A 113 -3.97 11.61 -44.82
N MET A 114 -4.88 11.53 -45.78
CA MET A 114 -4.78 12.32 -47.02
C MET A 114 -6.06 13.14 -47.16
N MET A 115 -6.00 14.38 -46.70
CA MET A 115 -7.00 15.37 -47.05
C MET A 115 -6.65 15.91 -48.45
N ASP A 116 -7.62 15.80 -49.35
CA ASP A 116 -7.69 16.47 -50.63
C ASP A 116 -7.45 17.98 -50.50
N THR A 117 -6.67 18.52 -51.43
CA THR A 117 -6.68 19.95 -51.77
C THR A 117 -6.89 20.06 -53.27
N VAL A 118 -8.02 20.66 -53.65
CA VAL A 118 -8.33 21.16 -54.99
C VAL A 118 -7.89 22.61 -55.09
#